data_AF-A0A1Y1RWB5-F1
#
_entry.id   AF-A0A1Y1RWB5-F1
#
_cell.length_a   1.000
_cell.length_b   1.000
_cell.length_c   1.000
_cell.angle_alpha   90.00
_cell.angle_beta   90.00
_cell.angle_gamma   90.00
#
_symmetry.space_group_name_H-M   'P 1'
#
loop_
_entity.id
_entity.type
_entity.pdbx_description
1 polymer ?
#
loop_
_entity_poly.entity_id
_entity_poly.type
_entity_poly.pdbx_seq_one_letter_code
_entity_poly.pdbx_strand_id
1 'polypeptide(L)'
;MIVLDSYDVRDIYYDWDAPYNEDIGDRTDTGDWPAWFTDTTIQGNGETQRDNIMNAVYTTANKNATYTAIADPGGENDIIMFKSCYPLSEVGSSIDDEKAIYNEILSYFELRQDKLFILVTPPGETVVSSYVLTRELCEWLVDEENGWLSGYSGNNVGVFDFYCVLSETGSHHTIEDGELVYTYAPDYDGTSPYHDGNNHPNSTGNQKSTDEFVPLLNYYYNRWKCN
;
A
#
# COMPACT_ATOMS: atom_id res chain seq x y z
N MET A 1 -23.10 -2.90 4.88
CA MET A 1 -21.69 -2.68 5.24
C MET A 1 -21.30 -3.80 6.19
N ILE A 2 -20.45 -4.73 5.74
CA ILE A 2 -19.81 -5.68 6.64
C ILE A 2 -18.69 -4.90 7.32
N VAL A 3 -18.74 -4.83 8.65
CA VAL A 3 -17.61 -4.33 9.43
C VAL A 3 -16.74 -5.55 9.72
N LEU A 4 -15.57 -5.64 9.11
CA LEU A 4 -14.57 -6.63 9.47
C LEU A 4 -13.73 -6.05 10.61
N ASP A 5 -14.01 -6.47 11.84
CA ASP A 5 -13.20 -6.11 13.02
C ASP A 5 -12.12 -7.17 13.29
N SER A 6 -11.73 -7.94 12.28
CA SER A 6 -11.16 -9.27 12.50
C SER A 6 -10.51 -9.83 11.24
N TYR A 7 -9.19 -9.64 11.12
CA TYR A 7 -8.35 -10.15 10.03
C TYR A 7 -7.35 -11.19 10.56
N ASP A 8 -7.02 -12.19 9.74
CA ASP A 8 -5.81 -12.99 9.93
C ASP A 8 -4.72 -12.36 9.06
N VAL A 9 -3.72 -11.73 9.69
CA VAL A 9 -2.66 -11.02 8.99
C VAL A 9 -1.53 -12.01 8.69
N ARG A 10 -0.88 -11.83 7.55
CA ARG A 10 0.37 -12.50 7.17
C ARG A 10 1.34 -11.43 6.69
N ASP A 11 2.62 -11.65 6.91
CA ASP A 11 3.64 -10.65 6.59
C ASP A 11 4.85 -11.29 5.91
N ILE A 12 5.45 -10.52 5.01
CA ILE A 12 6.76 -10.78 4.41
C ILE A 12 7.74 -9.73 4.94
N TYR A 13 9.03 -10.03 4.87
CA TYR A 13 10.09 -9.24 5.49
C TYR A 13 11.31 -9.15 4.56
N TYR A 14 12.29 -8.34 4.94
CA TYR A 14 13.60 -8.32 4.26
C TYR A 14 14.22 -9.72 4.20
N ASP A 15 15.00 -10.02 3.18
CA ASP A 15 15.54 -11.36 2.90
C ASP A 15 14.46 -12.44 2.65
N TRP A 16 13.20 -12.06 2.40
CA TRP A 16 12.15 -13.04 2.07
C TRP A 16 12.29 -13.53 0.62
N ASP A 17 12.31 -14.85 0.46
CA ASP A 17 12.42 -15.52 -0.83
C ASP A 17 11.05 -15.86 -1.43
N ALA A 18 10.98 -15.78 -2.76
CA ALA A 18 9.98 -16.49 -3.55
C ALA A 18 10.65 -17.58 -4.41
N PRO A 19 9.91 -18.58 -4.91
CA PRO A 19 10.48 -19.60 -5.80
C PRO A 19 11.24 -18.96 -6.96
N TYR A 20 12.51 -19.36 -7.16
CA TYR A 20 13.42 -18.81 -8.18
C TYR A 20 13.77 -17.31 -8.05
N ASN A 21 13.47 -16.71 -6.89
CA ASN A 21 13.64 -15.28 -6.63
C ASN A 21 14.16 -15.10 -5.19
N GLU A 22 15.47 -15.31 -5.03
CA GLU A 22 16.16 -15.09 -3.75
C GLU A 22 16.15 -13.61 -3.36
N ASP A 23 15.97 -13.33 -2.06
CA ASP A 23 15.96 -12.00 -1.45
C ASP A 23 14.99 -11.01 -2.10
N ILE A 24 13.91 -11.48 -2.73
CA ILE A 24 12.94 -10.60 -3.39
C ILE A 24 12.29 -9.62 -2.39
N GLY A 25 12.16 -10.00 -1.11
CA GLY A 25 11.70 -9.14 -0.03
C GLY A 25 12.52 -7.86 0.21
N ASP A 26 13.76 -7.79 -0.30
CA ASP A 26 14.58 -6.57 -0.25
C ASP A 26 14.23 -5.57 -1.35
N ARG A 27 13.49 -6.00 -2.36
CA ARG A 27 13.20 -5.25 -3.57
C ARG A 27 11.77 -4.71 -3.53
N THR A 28 11.46 -3.92 -2.52
CA THR A 28 10.09 -3.43 -2.26
C THR A 28 9.88 -1.96 -2.60
N ASP A 29 10.91 -1.31 -3.13
CA ASP A 29 10.84 0.07 -3.58
C ASP A 29 9.94 0.20 -4.81
N THR A 30 9.41 1.41 -5.04
CA THR A 30 8.49 1.67 -6.16
C THR A 30 9.10 1.22 -7.49
N GLY A 31 10.40 1.47 -7.69
CA GLY A 31 11.15 1.03 -8.87
C GLY A 31 11.24 -0.48 -9.09
N ASP A 32 11.04 -1.28 -8.05
CA ASP A 32 11.11 -2.75 -8.12
C ASP A 32 9.76 -3.40 -8.42
N TRP A 33 8.64 -2.72 -8.22
CA TRP A 33 7.31 -3.30 -8.38
C TRP A 33 7.02 -3.92 -9.75
N PRO A 34 7.58 -3.46 -10.89
CA PRO A 34 7.49 -4.19 -12.14
C PRO A 34 7.97 -5.66 -12.04
N ALA A 35 9.02 -5.93 -11.25
CA ALA A 35 9.50 -7.30 -11.01
C ALA A 35 8.44 -8.18 -10.31
N TRP A 36 7.63 -7.59 -9.43
CA TRP A 36 6.58 -8.27 -8.69
C TRP A 36 5.33 -8.50 -9.52
N PHE A 37 4.89 -7.50 -10.28
CA PHE A 37 3.56 -7.45 -10.87
C PHE A 37 3.52 -7.61 -12.38
N THR A 38 4.59 -7.31 -13.12
CA THR A 38 4.56 -7.25 -14.60
C THR A 38 5.65 -8.05 -15.28
N ASP A 39 6.70 -8.48 -14.57
CA ASP A 39 7.80 -9.26 -15.16
C ASP A 39 7.35 -10.67 -15.58
N THR A 40 7.28 -10.86 -16.91
CA THR A 40 6.87 -12.10 -17.56
C THR A 40 8.03 -13.02 -17.95
N THR A 41 9.24 -12.74 -17.45
CA THR A 41 10.43 -13.57 -17.71
C THR A 41 10.22 -14.98 -17.17
N ILE A 42 10.26 -15.96 -18.07
CA ILE A 42 10.10 -17.37 -17.72
C ILE A 42 11.33 -17.87 -16.96
N GLN A 43 11.10 -18.42 -15.76
CA GLN A 43 12.12 -18.95 -14.87
C GLN A 43 12.35 -20.45 -15.08
N GLY A 44 13.26 -21.05 -14.31
CA GLY A 44 13.69 -22.45 -14.48
C GLY A 44 12.59 -23.51 -14.30
N ASN A 45 11.43 -23.15 -13.73
CA ASN A 45 10.25 -24.01 -13.61
C ASN A 45 9.22 -23.83 -14.73
N GLY A 46 9.44 -22.94 -15.69
CA GLY A 46 8.50 -22.66 -16.77
C GLY A 46 7.40 -21.65 -16.42
N GLU A 47 7.39 -21.10 -15.20
CA GLU A 47 6.49 -20.03 -14.76
C GLU A 47 7.16 -18.66 -14.93
N THR A 48 6.37 -17.59 -15.02
CA THR A 48 6.92 -16.22 -15.04
C THR A 48 7.48 -15.82 -13.67
N GLN A 49 8.41 -14.86 -13.63
CA GLN A 49 8.91 -14.28 -12.39
C GLN A 49 7.76 -13.75 -11.52
N ARG A 50 6.89 -12.92 -12.10
CA ARG A 50 5.67 -12.42 -11.46
C ARG A 50 4.82 -13.53 -10.86
N ASP A 51 4.53 -14.60 -11.61
CA ASP A 51 3.63 -15.66 -11.13
C ASP A 51 4.26 -16.46 -9.99
N ASN A 52 5.58 -16.69 -10.03
CA ASN A 52 6.31 -17.28 -8.91
C ASN A 52 6.22 -16.43 -7.64
N ILE A 53 6.45 -15.12 -7.77
CA ILE A 53 6.43 -14.17 -6.65
C ILE A 53 5.02 -14.04 -6.08
N MET A 54 4.03 -13.73 -6.92
CA MET A 54 2.67 -13.46 -6.45
C MET A 54 1.97 -14.70 -5.93
N ASN A 55 2.24 -15.89 -6.48
CA ASN A 55 1.73 -17.14 -5.89
C ASN A 55 2.30 -17.36 -4.47
N ALA A 56 3.56 -17.02 -4.22
CA ALA A 56 4.13 -17.09 -2.88
C ALA A 56 3.51 -16.05 -1.93
N VAL A 57 3.19 -14.84 -2.42
CA VAL A 57 2.44 -13.82 -1.65
C VAL A 57 1.03 -14.33 -1.29
N TYR A 58 0.32 -14.96 -2.23
CA TYR A 58 -1.04 -15.48 -1.96
C TYR A 58 -1.05 -16.65 -0.99
N THR A 59 0.03 -17.43 -0.92
CA THR A 59 0.07 -18.67 -0.12
C THR A 59 0.92 -18.56 1.13
N THR A 60 1.56 -17.42 1.38
CA THR A 60 2.40 -17.24 2.57
C THR A 60 1.59 -17.38 3.85
N ALA A 61 2.14 -18.15 4.79
CA ALA A 61 1.62 -18.33 6.13
C ALA A 61 2.51 -17.64 7.19
N ASN A 62 3.47 -16.82 6.75
CA ASN A 62 4.42 -16.15 7.63
C ASN A 62 3.74 -15.18 8.61
N LYS A 63 4.27 -15.13 9.83
CA LYS A 63 3.81 -14.28 10.93
C LYS A 63 5.02 -13.79 11.73
N ASN A 64 5.63 -12.69 11.31
CA ASN A 64 6.79 -12.10 11.99
C ASN A 64 6.39 -10.95 12.90
N ALA A 65 5.26 -10.29 12.63
CA ALA A 65 4.69 -9.31 13.55
C ALA A 65 3.78 -9.97 14.60
N THR A 66 3.62 -9.30 15.74
CA THR A 66 2.65 -9.72 16.78
C THR A 66 1.39 -8.87 16.65
N TYR A 67 0.26 -9.51 16.40
CA TYR A 67 -1.05 -8.87 16.30
C TYR A 67 -2.14 -9.77 16.89
N THR A 68 -3.27 -9.16 17.26
CA THR A 68 -4.48 -9.91 17.63
C THR A 68 -5.21 -10.26 16.35
N ALA A 69 -5.10 -11.52 15.91
CA ALA A 69 -5.78 -12.04 14.73
C ALA A 69 -6.96 -12.93 15.11
N ILE A 70 -7.89 -13.10 14.16
CA ILE A 70 -8.80 -14.24 14.19
C ILE A 70 -8.05 -15.56 14.02
N ALA A 71 -8.75 -16.67 14.24
CA ALA A 71 -8.27 -17.97 13.82
C ALA A 71 -8.06 -17.96 12.29
N ASP A 72 -6.96 -18.58 11.86
CA ASP A 72 -6.63 -18.77 10.45
C ASP A 72 -7.85 -19.38 9.70
N PRO A 73 -8.48 -18.64 8.79
CA PRO A 73 -9.63 -19.12 8.05
C PRO A 73 -9.26 -20.18 6.99
N GLY A 74 -7.96 -20.39 6.74
CA GLY A 74 -7.43 -21.19 5.65
C GLY A 74 -7.61 -20.51 4.28
N GLY A 75 -7.05 -21.14 3.24
CA GLY A 75 -7.08 -20.60 1.88
C GLY A 75 -5.91 -19.66 1.59
N GLU A 76 -6.05 -18.91 0.50
CA GLU A 76 -5.08 -17.89 0.10
C GLU A 76 -5.36 -16.54 0.80
N ASN A 77 -4.33 -15.71 0.87
CA ASN A 77 -4.48 -14.30 1.23
C ASN A 77 -5.35 -13.59 0.17
N ASP A 78 -6.43 -12.96 0.61
CA ASP A 78 -7.42 -12.28 -0.25
C ASP A 78 -7.19 -10.77 -0.36
N ILE A 79 -6.57 -10.17 0.66
CA ILE A 79 -6.26 -8.75 0.71
C ILE A 79 -4.74 -8.62 0.72
N ILE A 80 -4.20 -7.94 -0.28
CA ILE A 80 -2.77 -7.76 -0.50
C ILE A 80 -2.45 -6.29 -0.27
N MET A 81 -1.69 -6.03 0.79
CA MET A 81 -1.18 -4.70 1.09
C MET A 81 0.29 -4.63 0.70
N PHE A 82 0.69 -3.55 0.04
CA PHE A 82 2.08 -3.35 -0.37
C PHE A 82 2.48 -1.89 -0.21
N LYS A 83 3.76 -1.66 0.10
CA LYS A 83 4.36 -0.34 0.28
C LYS A 83 5.87 -0.38 0.08
N SER A 84 6.44 0.79 -0.22
CA SER A 84 7.87 1.04 -0.04
C SER A 84 8.17 1.53 1.38
N CYS A 85 9.43 1.63 1.77
CA CYS A 85 9.85 2.21 3.06
C CYS A 85 10.02 3.74 3.00
N TYR A 86 10.21 4.39 4.15
CA TYR A 86 10.29 5.85 4.23
C TYR A 86 11.34 6.53 3.33
N PRO A 87 12.46 5.91 2.91
CA PRO A 87 13.37 6.57 1.97
C PRO A 87 12.73 6.88 0.61
N LEU A 88 11.60 6.24 0.31
CA LEU A 88 10.84 6.41 -0.94
C LEU A 88 9.70 7.42 -0.78
N SER A 89 9.68 8.17 0.33
CA SER A 89 8.79 9.33 0.48
C SER A 89 9.35 10.60 -0.14
N GLU A 90 10.53 10.56 -0.76
CA GLU A 90 11.13 11.70 -1.46
C GLU A 90 10.90 11.54 -2.97
N VAL A 91 10.02 12.36 -3.52
CA VAL A 91 9.81 12.45 -4.96
C VAL A 91 10.95 13.21 -5.60
N GLY A 92 11.38 12.74 -6.78
CA GLY A 92 12.43 13.36 -7.59
C GLY A 92 12.04 14.72 -8.17
N SER A 93 12.47 15.00 -9.40
CA SER A 93 12.20 16.31 -10.03
C SER A 93 10.75 16.48 -10.53
N SER A 94 9.98 15.40 -10.58
CA SER A 94 8.59 15.34 -11.05
C SER A 94 7.93 14.07 -10.52
N ILE A 95 6.60 13.97 -10.63
CA ILE A 95 5.85 12.74 -10.34
C ILE A 95 5.69 11.81 -11.56
N ASP A 96 6.13 12.23 -12.76
CA ASP A 96 5.83 11.53 -14.02
C ASP A 96 6.53 10.18 -14.17
N ASP A 97 7.75 10.07 -13.68
CA ASP A 97 8.52 8.83 -13.62
C ASP A 97 7.86 7.80 -12.70
N GLU A 98 7.36 8.24 -11.55
CA GLU A 98 6.63 7.37 -10.64
C GLU A 98 5.25 6.98 -11.21
N LYS A 99 4.52 7.93 -11.80
CA LYS A 99 3.24 7.66 -12.49
C LYS A 99 3.36 6.54 -13.51
N ALA A 100 4.47 6.47 -14.25
CA ALA A 100 4.69 5.42 -15.24
C ALA A 100 4.66 4.03 -14.61
N ILE A 101 5.32 3.87 -13.46
CA ILE A 101 5.37 2.60 -12.71
C ILE A 101 3.99 2.24 -12.14
N TYR A 102 3.33 3.19 -11.46
CA TYR A 102 1.99 2.98 -10.92
C TYR A 102 1.00 2.57 -12.01
N ASN A 103 1.06 3.20 -13.18
CA ASN A 103 0.20 2.84 -14.31
C ASN A 103 0.55 1.45 -14.90
N GLU A 104 1.83 1.06 -14.92
CA GLU A 104 2.25 -0.24 -15.43
C GLU A 104 1.64 -1.41 -14.63
N ILE A 105 1.68 -1.30 -13.30
CA ILE A 105 1.22 -2.38 -12.40
C ILE A 105 -0.30 -2.56 -12.38
N LEU A 106 -1.09 -1.55 -12.82
CA LEU A 106 -2.55 -1.69 -12.93
C LEU A 106 -2.96 -2.87 -13.80
N SER A 107 -2.19 -3.15 -14.86
CA SER A 107 -2.45 -4.27 -15.77
C SER A 107 -2.48 -5.63 -15.05
N TYR A 108 -1.75 -5.77 -13.94
CA TYR A 108 -1.80 -6.98 -13.13
C TYR A 108 -3.08 -7.06 -12.30
N PHE A 109 -3.49 -5.96 -11.68
CA PHE A 109 -4.67 -5.92 -10.82
C PHE A 109 -5.96 -6.20 -11.61
N GLU A 110 -6.01 -5.78 -12.89
CA GLU A 110 -7.11 -6.11 -13.81
C GLU A 110 -7.29 -7.63 -14.01
N LEU A 111 -6.19 -8.39 -13.97
CA LEU A 111 -6.18 -9.85 -14.12
C LEU A 111 -6.57 -10.58 -12.83
N ARG A 112 -6.53 -9.90 -11.67
CA ARG A 112 -6.72 -10.49 -10.34
C ARG A 112 -7.86 -9.83 -9.58
N GLN A 113 -9.03 -9.69 -10.22
CA GLN A 113 -10.24 -9.20 -9.56
C GLN A 113 -10.76 -10.13 -8.44
N ASP A 114 -10.20 -11.34 -8.33
CA ASP A 114 -10.38 -12.26 -7.21
C ASP A 114 -9.57 -11.88 -5.95
N LYS A 115 -8.75 -10.83 -6.00
CA LYS A 115 -7.94 -10.30 -4.89
C LYS A 115 -8.16 -8.79 -4.74
N LEU A 116 -8.15 -8.29 -3.50
CA LEU A 116 -8.13 -6.85 -3.21
C LEU A 116 -6.69 -6.38 -3.00
N PHE A 117 -6.25 -5.38 -3.77
CA PHE A 117 -4.94 -4.75 -3.63
C PHE A 117 -5.07 -3.39 -2.95
N ILE A 118 -4.28 -3.16 -1.92
CA ILE A 118 -4.20 -1.89 -1.21
C ILE A 118 -2.78 -1.37 -1.32
N LEU A 119 -2.62 -0.31 -2.10
CA LEU A 119 -1.40 0.49 -2.09
C LEU A 119 -1.37 1.27 -0.77
N VAL A 120 -0.28 1.14 -0.02
CA VAL A 120 -0.01 2.00 1.13
C VAL A 120 1.15 2.92 0.73
N THR A 121 0.92 4.24 0.72
CA THR A 121 1.99 5.18 0.36
C THR A 121 3.17 5.06 1.35
N PRO A 122 4.42 5.30 0.90
CA PRO A 122 5.56 5.25 1.81
C PRO A 122 5.34 6.23 2.97
N PRO A 123 5.57 5.83 4.24
CA PRO A 123 5.50 6.79 5.32
C PRO A 123 6.54 7.89 5.08
N GLY A 124 6.16 9.15 5.28
CA GLY A 124 7.13 10.24 5.27
C GLY A 124 8.26 9.96 6.26
N GLU A 125 9.48 10.35 5.94
CA GLU A 125 10.51 10.49 6.96
C GLU A 125 10.24 11.73 7.85
N THR A 126 11.07 11.94 8.89
CA THR A 126 10.84 13.04 9.86
C THR A 126 10.73 14.40 9.15
N VAL A 127 11.58 14.62 8.14
CA VAL A 127 11.61 15.84 7.31
C VAL A 127 11.74 15.42 5.86
N VAL A 128 10.71 15.70 5.07
CA VAL A 128 10.65 15.39 3.65
C VAL A 128 10.89 16.68 2.86
N SER A 129 12.02 16.75 2.18
CA SER A 129 12.44 17.95 1.45
C SER A 129 11.59 18.22 0.20
N SER A 130 11.09 17.16 -0.44
CA SER A 130 10.22 17.22 -1.62
C SER A 130 8.74 17.18 -1.27
N TYR A 131 8.34 17.56 -0.04
CA TYR A 131 6.97 17.38 0.46
C TYR A 131 5.87 17.93 -0.46
N VAL A 132 6.15 18.99 -1.23
CA VAL A 132 5.22 19.53 -2.22
C VAL A 132 4.93 18.53 -3.33
N LEU A 133 5.97 17.93 -3.92
CA LEU A 133 5.83 16.93 -4.98
C LEU A 133 5.32 15.60 -4.43
N THR A 134 5.73 15.25 -3.20
CA THR A 134 5.24 14.03 -2.54
C THR A 134 3.74 14.12 -2.27
N ARG A 135 3.26 15.27 -1.79
CA ARG A 135 1.83 15.55 -1.68
C ARG A 135 1.13 15.49 -3.04
N GLU A 136 1.71 16.09 -4.08
CA GLU A 136 1.14 16.06 -5.44
C GLU A 136 0.97 14.62 -5.96
N LEU A 137 1.98 13.75 -5.73
CA LEU A 137 1.89 12.33 -6.06
C LEU A 137 0.76 11.66 -5.28
N CYS A 138 0.72 11.84 -3.96
CA CYS A 138 -0.24 11.16 -3.11
C CYS A 138 -1.68 11.61 -3.41
N GLU A 139 -1.90 12.91 -3.64
CA GLU A 139 -3.17 13.45 -4.15
C GLU A 139 -3.57 12.81 -5.49
N TRP A 140 -2.62 12.62 -6.42
CA TRP A 140 -2.90 11.90 -7.66
C TRP A 140 -3.20 10.41 -7.44
N LEU A 141 -2.57 9.74 -6.49
CA LEU A 141 -2.80 8.32 -6.20
C LEU A 141 -4.21 8.08 -5.64
N VAL A 142 -4.69 8.95 -4.76
CA VAL A 142 -6.00 8.77 -4.11
C VAL A 142 -7.18 9.30 -4.92
N ASP A 143 -6.95 10.21 -5.88
CA ASP A 143 -8.03 10.80 -6.68
C ASP A 143 -8.64 9.75 -7.62
N GLU A 144 -9.79 9.20 -7.24
CA GLU A 144 -10.50 8.18 -8.02
C GLU A 144 -11.16 8.75 -9.29
N GLU A 145 -11.34 10.07 -9.39
CA GLU A 145 -12.01 10.71 -10.54
C GLU A 145 -11.00 11.14 -11.63
N ASN A 146 -9.86 11.71 -11.23
CA ASN A 146 -8.87 12.26 -12.18
C ASN A 146 -7.45 11.71 -11.97
N GLY A 147 -7.26 10.88 -10.96
CA GLY A 147 -5.96 10.37 -10.56
C GLY A 147 -5.64 8.99 -11.13
N TRP A 148 -4.87 8.23 -10.37
CA TRP A 148 -4.32 6.94 -10.77
C TRP A 148 -5.38 5.93 -11.23
N LEU A 149 -6.51 5.86 -10.53
CA LEU A 149 -7.57 4.89 -10.80
C LEU A 149 -8.69 5.40 -11.72
N SER A 150 -8.60 6.63 -12.24
CA SER A 150 -9.66 7.27 -13.04
C SER A 150 -10.11 6.46 -14.28
N GLY A 151 -9.22 5.66 -14.86
CA GLY A 151 -9.51 4.76 -15.98
C GLY A 151 -9.67 3.28 -15.61
N TYR A 152 -9.50 2.93 -14.33
CA TYR A 152 -9.50 1.55 -13.86
C TYR A 152 -10.93 1.02 -13.71
N SER A 153 -11.26 -0.08 -14.38
CA SER A 153 -12.64 -0.61 -14.40
C SER A 153 -12.96 -1.56 -13.25
N GLY A 154 -11.93 -2.06 -12.55
CA GLY A 154 -12.08 -2.96 -11.42
C GLY A 154 -12.42 -2.23 -10.13
N ASN A 155 -12.96 -2.97 -9.16
CA ASN A 155 -13.31 -2.46 -7.83
C ASN A 155 -12.39 -3.03 -6.73
N ASN A 156 -11.27 -3.61 -7.15
CA ASN A 156 -10.38 -4.42 -6.33
C ASN A 156 -9.02 -3.74 -6.06
N VAL A 157 -8.93 -2.42 -6.22
CA VAL A 157 -7.76 -1.61 -5.89
C VAL A 157 -8.20 -0.47 -4.98
N GLY A 158 -7.40 -0.16 -3.96
CA GLY A 158 -7.57 0.99 -3.07
C GLY A 158 -6.22 1.57 -2.67
N VAL A 159 -6.23 2.81 -2.15
CA VAL A 159 -5.02 3.51 -1.72
C VAL A 159 -5.21 3.97 -0.28
N PHE A 160 -4.27 3.66 0.59
CA PHE A 160 -4.15 4.30 1.90
C PHE A 160 -2.97 5.26 1.86
N ASP A 161 -3.28 6.55 2.00
CA ASP A 161 -2.25 7.60 2.01
C ASP A 161 -1.66 7.75 3.40
N PHE A 162 -0.77 6.82 3.74
CA PHE A 162 -0.06 6.79 5.02
C PHE A 162 0.83 8.02 5.21
N TYR A 163 1.37 8.57 4.11
CA TYR A 163 2.08 9.84 4.12
C TYR A 163 1.18 10.99 4.61
N CYS A 164 -0.01 11.16 4.03
CA CYS A 164 -0.98 12.16 4.49
C CYS A 164 -1.31 11.98 5.97
N VAL A 165 -1.67 10.76 6.39
CA VAL A 165 -2.06 10.50 7.78
C VAL A 165 -0.95 10.86 8.77
N LEU A 166 0.32 10.64 8.41
CA LEU A 166 1.46 11.00 9.24
C LEU A 166 2.00 12.42 8.99
N SER A 167 1.48 13.16 8.02
CA SER A 167 2.01 14.49 7.71
C SER A 167 1.78 15.50 8.85
N GLU A 168 0.58 15.53 9.43
CA GLU A 168 0.21 16.46 10.49
C GLU A 168 -0.98 15.93 11.33
N THR A 169 -1.24 16.52 12.48
CA THR A 169 -2.40 16.23 13.34
C THR A 169 -3.75 16.43 12.65
N GLY A 170 -3.89 17.50 11.85
CA GLY A 170 -5.10 17.81 11.09
C GLY A 170 -5.18 17.18 9.69
N SER A 171 -4.25 16.30 9.33
CA SER A 171 -4.29 15.57 8.06
C SER A 171 -5.00 14.23 8.23
N HIS A 172 -5.86 13.83 7.30
CA HIS A 172 -6.69 12.63 7.42
C HIS A 172 -6.82 11.90 6.08
N HIS A 173 -6.82 10.58 6.13
CA HIS A 173 -7.31 9.71 5.07
C HIS A 173 -8.10 8.55 5.69
N THR A 174 -9.41 8.75 5.86
CA THR A 174 -10.28 7.79 6.55
C THR A 174 -11.72 7.84 6.05
N ILE A 175 -12.58 7.05 6.69
CA ILE A 175 -14.03 7.10 6.52
C ILE A 175 -14.64 7.66 7.81
N GLU A 176 -15.32 8.81 7.72
CA GLU A 176 -16.09 9.40 8.82
C GLU A 176 -17.56 9.46 8.42
N ASP A 177 -18.45 8.96 9.29
CA ASP A 177 -19.90 8.91 9.05
C ASP A 177 -20.32 8.30 7.70
N GLY A 178 -19.48 7.40 7.16
CA GLY A 178 -19.70 6.70 5.89
C GLY A 178 -19.17 7.41 4.64
N GLU A 179 -18.52 8.56 4.81
CA GLU A 179 -17.97 9.37 3.72
C GLU A 179 -16.43 9.37 3.76
N LEU A 180 -15.80 9.43 2.58
CA LEU A 180 -14.36 9.59 2.46
C LEU A 180 -13.92 10.96 2.95
N VAL A 181 -13.05 10.98 3.96
CA VAL A 181 -12.37 12.18 4.44
C VAL A 181 -10.91 12.08 4.04
N TYR A 182 -10.52 12.93 3.10
CA TYR A 182 -9.13 13.08 2.65
C TYR A 182 -8.72 14.57 2.75
N THR A 183 -7.73 14.88 3.58
CA THR A 183 -7.34 16.26 3.87
C THR A 183 -5.87 16.32 4.27
N TYR A 184 -5.10 17.24 3.67
CA TYR A 184 -3.83 17.67 4.24
C TYR A 184 -4.04 18.93 5.09
N ALA A 185 -3.44 18.94 6.28
CA ALA A 185 -3.44 20.12 7.13
C ALA A 185 -2.77 21.31 6.39
N PRO A 186 -3.34 22.53 6.46
CA PRO A 186 -2.79 23.70 5.75
C PRO A 186 -1.40 24.13 6.19
N ASP A 187 -0.98 23.73 7.39
CA ASP A 187 0.29 24.04 8.03
C ASP A 187 1.37 22.97 7.82
N TYR A 188 1.06 21.88 7.10
CA TYR A 188 2.08 20.89 6.76
C TYR A 188 3.21 21.51 5.91
N ASP A 189 4.43 21.43 6.44
CA ASP A 189 5.63 22.07 5.87
C ASP A 189 6.72 21.08 5.45
N GLY A 190 6.40 19.78 5.43
CA GLY A 190 7.34 18.69 5.20
C GLY A 190 7.86 18.02 6.47
N THR A 191 7.58 18.57 7.66
CA THR A 191 7.98 17.98 8.93
C THR A 191 6.82 17.22 9.58
N SER A 192 7.00 15.93 9.85
CA SER A 192 5.97 15.14 10.54
C SER A 192 6.12 15.18 12.07
N PRO A 193 5.03 15.36 12.83
CA PRO A 193 5.05 15.29 14.29
C PRO A 193 5.08 13.86 14.85
N TYR A 194 5.05 12.84 13.99
CA TYR A 194 4.92 11.43 14.38
C TYR A 194 6.23 10.65 14.34
N HIS A 195 7.37 11.29 14.61
CA HIS A 195 8.68 10.62 14.68
C HIS A 195 9.42 10.95 15.98
N ASP A 196 10.15 9.96 16.50
CA ASP A 196 10.99 10.09 17.71
C ASP A 196 12.50 10.11 17.37
N GLY A 197 12.84 10.44 16.11
CA GLY A 197 14.22 10.69 15.67
C GLY A 197 14.92 9.57 14.87
N ASN A 198 14.23 8.48 14.52
CA ASN A 198 14.78 7.41 13.68
C ASN A 198 13.99 7.15 12.37
N ASN A 199 13.28 8.17 11.86
CA ASN A 199 12.41 8.14 10.66
C ASN A 199 11.28 7.11 10.66
N HIS A 200 11.21 6.22 11.67
CA HIS A 200 10.07 5.35 11.86
C HIS A 200 8.94 6.12 12.53
N PRO A 201 7.67 5.85 12.18
CA PRO A 201 6.54 6.42 12.89
C PRO A 201 6.54 5.99 14.37
N ASN A 202 6.28 6.94 15.27
CA ASN A 202 6.17 6.68 16.70
C ASN A 202 4.82 6.02 17.04
N SER A 203 4.67 5.64 18.31
CA SER A 203 3.45 4.93 18.77
C SER A 203 2.16 5.72 18.53
N THR A 204 2.20 7.06 18.63
CA THR A 204 1.04 7.93 18.37
C THR A 204 0.67 7.90 16.89
N GLY A 205 1.66 8.02 15.99
CA GLY A 205 1.43 7.92 14.54
C GLY A 205 0.86 6.56 14.15
N ASN A 206 1.44 5.47 14.67
CA ASN A 206 0.94 4.12 14.42
C ASN A 206 -0.51 3.91 14.92
N GLN A 207 -0.86 4.47 16.08
CA GLN A 207 -2.23 4.40 16.58
C GLN A 207 -3.19 5.18 15.67
N LYS A 208 -2.85 6.44 15.33
CA LYS A 208 -3.65 7.26 14.40
C LYS A 208 -3.88 6.54 13.08
N SER A 209 -2.82 5.99 12.48
CA SER A 209 -2.92 5.28 11.20
C SER A 209 -3.76 4.01 11.31
N THR A 210 -3.74 3.32 12.45
CA THR A 210 -4.66 2.18 12.68
C THR A 210 -6.11 2.64 12.73
N ASP A 211 -6.39 3.70 13.50
CA ASP A 211 -7.74 4.23 13.68
C ASP A 211 -8.33 4.74 12.35
N GLU A 212 -7.49 5.33 11.49
CA GLU A 212 -7.91 5.83 10.18
C GLU A 212 -7.98 4.75 9.10
N PHE A 213 -7.07 3.78 9.10
CA PHE A 213 -6.97 2.75 8.07
C PHE A 213 -8.07 1.69 8.15
N VAL A 214 -8.44 1.25 9.36
CA VAL A 214 -9.41 0.14 9.51
C VAL A 214 -10.78 0.47 8.89
N PRO A 215 -11.37 1.66 9.11
CA PRO A 215 -12.60 2.07 8.42
C PRO A 215 -12.44 2.10 6.89
N LEU A 216 -11.30 2.61 6.40
CA LEU A 216 -11.01 2.71 4.97
C LEU A 216 -10.83 1.33 4.31
N LEU A 217 -10.13 0.41 4.97
CA LEU A 217 -9.99 -0.97 4.52
C LEU A 217 -11.36 -1.67 4.42
N ASN A 218 -12.23 -1.44 5.41
CA ASN A 218 -13.61 -1.93 5.38
C ASN A 218 -14.40 -1.34 4.19
N TYR A 219 -14.22 -0.06 3.89
CA TYR A 219 -14.82 0.57 2.71
C TYR A 219 -14.35 -0.11 1.42
N TYR A 220 -13.05 -0.29 1.23
CA TYR A 220 -12.50 -0.95 0.04
C TYR A 220 -12.92 -2.41 -0.07
N TYR A 221 -12.94 -3.15 1.03
CA TYR A 221 -13.42 -4.53 1.06
C TYR A 221 -14.89 -4.64 0.65
N ASN A 222 -15.76 -3.79 1.21
CA ASN A 222 -17.18 -3.79 0.85
C ASN A 222 -17.37 -3.40 -0.62
N ARG A 223 -16.65 -2.39 -1.12
CA ARG A 223 -16.65 -2.02 -2.55
C ARG A 223 -16.28 -3.22 -3.43
N TRP A 224 -15.21 -3.93 -3.08
CA TRP A 224 -14.75 -5.10 -3.83
C TRP A 224 -15.80 -6.22 -3.83
N LYS A 225 -16.35 -6.60 -2.68
CA LYS A 225 -17.31 -7.71 -2.54
C LYS A 225 -18.73 -7.40 -3.02
N CYS A 226 -19.07 -6.13 -3.22
CA CYS A 226 -20.38 -5.74 -3.75
C CYS A 226 -20.52 -5.92 -5.27
N ASN A 227 -19.49 -6.41 -5.97
CA ASN A 227 -19.52 -6.73 -7.40
C ASN A 227 -19.67 -8.23 -7.67
#